data_AF-A0A6G1FZM8-F1
#
_entry.id   AF-A0A6G1FZM8-F1
#
_cell.length_a   1.000
_cell.length_b   1.000
_cell.length_c   1.000
_cell.angle_alpha   90.00
_cell.angle_beta   90.00
_cell.angle_gamma   90.00
#
_symmetry.space_group_name_H-M   'P 1'
#
loop_
_entity.id
_entity.type
_entity.pdbx_description
1 polymer ?
#
loop_
_entity_poly.entity_id
_entity_poly.type
_entity_poly.pdbx_seq_one_letter_code
_entity_poly.pdbx_strand_id
1 'polypeptide(L)'
;MSEFIGSVISLISKSDIRYRGTLHEINSDKHTVALENVRSFGTEGRRNGVDEVPPMEAIYEYIVFRGSDVKELSIEDAPKEPQPPPPQVPNDPAILGVSQPVSQAPSMHYDENTDFYFD
;
A
#
# COMPACT_ATOMS: atom_id res chain seq x y z
N MET A 1 8.73 -9.35 -4.91
CA MET A 1 8.52 -8.92 -3.51
C MET A 1 9.53 -7.86 -3.05
N SER A 2 10.60 -7.57 -3.80
CA SER A 2 11.57 -6.50 -3.51
C SER A 2 11.06 -5.07 -3.81
N GLU A 3 9.92 -4.93 -4.48
CA GLU A 3 9.37 -3.62 -4.89
C GLU A 3 8.98 -2.73 -3.71
N PHE A 4 8.71 -3.33 -2.55
CA PHE A 4 8.24 -2.61 -1.36
C PHE A 4 9.35 -2.27 -0.37
N ILE A 5 10.59 -2.70 -0.61
CA ILE A 5 11.73 -2.34 0.25
C ILE A 5 11.90 -0.82 0.26
N GLY A 6 12.05 -0.23 1.44
CA GLY A 6 12.08 1.21 1.66
C GLY A 6 10.71 1.88 1.76
N SER A 7 9.62 1.16 1.50
CA SER A 7 8.26 1.68 1.71
C SER A 7 7.92 1.71 3.19
N VAL A 8 7.10 2.66 3.60
CA VAL A 8 6.54 2.67 4.95
C VAL A 8 5.39 1.67 5.00
N ILE A 9 5.40 0.82 6.02
CA ILE A 9 4.32 -0.14 6.24
C ILE A 9 3.69 0.05 7.61
N SER A 10 2.40 -0.26 7.68
CA SER A 10 1.63 -0.42 8.90
C SER A 10 1.37 -1.90 9.11
N LEU A 11 1.83 -2.43 10.25
CA LEU A 11 1.74 -3.84 10.63
C LEU A 11 0.95 -3.97 11.94
N ILE A 12 -0.10 -4.78 11.96
CA ILE A 12 -0.85 -5.12 13.17
C ILE A 12 -0.43 -6.52 13.61
N SER A 13 0.05 -6.63 14.84
CA SER A 13 0.42 -7.92 15.45
C SER A 13 -0.80 -8.67 16.00
N LYS A 14 -0.63 -9.95 16.35
CA LYS A 14 -1.65 -10.74 17.07
C LYS A 14 -2.05 -10.17 18.42
N SER A 15 -1.21 -9.32 19.02
CA SER A 15 -1.55 -8.57 20.22
C SER A 15 -2.45 -7.36 19.94
N ASP A 16 -2.94 -7.19 18.72
CA ASP A 16 -3.70 -6.02 18.24
C ASP A 16 -2.95 -4.69 18.35
N ILE A 17 -1.64 -4.74 18.56
CA ILE A 17 -0.77 -3.56 18.56
C ILE A 17 -0.38 -3.24 17.12
N ARG A 18 -0.58 -1.99 16.73
CA ARG A 18 -0.14 -1.44 15.44
C ARG A 18 1.28 -0.90 15.55
N TYR A 19 2.12 -1.33 14.61
CA TYR A 19 3.48 -0.88 14.40
C TYR A 19 3.56 -0.20 13.04
N ARG A 20 4.33 0.88 12.95
CA ARG A 20 4.62 1.56 11.69
C ARG A 20 6.12 1.71 11.54
N GLY A 21 6.67 1.35 10.40
CA GLY A 21 8.11 1.44 10.15
C GLY A 21 8.43 1.30 8.67
N THR A 22 9.70 1.45 8.32
CA THR A 22 10.18 1.31 6.95
C THR A 22 10.55 -0.15 6.69
N LEU A 23 10.09 -0.71 5.58
CA LEU A 23 10.39 -2.10 5.24
C LEU A 23 11.87 -2.25 4.84
N HIS A 24 12.62 -3.01 5.63
CA HIS A 24 14.02 -3.31 5.37
C HIS A 24 14.21 -4.63 4.61
N GLU A 25 13.54 -5.69 5.06
CA GLU A 25 13.66 -7.03 4.45
C GLU A 25 12.38 -7.84 4.62
N ILE A 26 12.06 -8.67 3.61
CA ILE A 26 11.07 -9.75 3.72
C ILE A 26 11.75 -11.05 3.34
N ASN A 27 11.69 -12.04 4.22
CA ASN A 27 12.15 -13.39 3.95
C ASN A 27 10.96 -14.34 3.88
N SER A 28 10.63 -14.79 2.67
CA SER A 28 9.49 -15.68 2.43
C SER A 28 9.72 -17.11 2.93
N ASP A 29 10.98 -17.58 2.96
CA ASP A 29 11.30 -18.95 3.39
C ASP A 29 11.21 -19.10 4.91
N LYS A 30 11.67 -18.08 5.63
CA LYS A 30 11.60 -18.01 7.10
C LYS A 30 10.29 -17.41 7.60
N HIS A 31 9.47 -16.88 6.69
CA HIS A 31 8.28 -16.10 7.00
C HIS A 31 8.57 -14.99 8.01
N THR A 32 9.55 -14.13 7.72
CA THR A 32 9.91 -13.00 8.59
C THR A 32 9.89 -11.68 7.83
N VAL A 33 9.57 -10.61 8.55
CA VAL A 33 9.56 -9.23 8.05
C VAL A 33 10.40 -8.37 8.99
N ALA A 34 11.39 -7.67 8.45
CA ALA A 34 12.23 -6.76 9.21
C ALA A 34 11.91 -5.30 8.88
N LEU A 35 11.67 -4.50 9.91
CA LEU A 35 11.35 -3.08 9.81
C LEU A 35 12.37 -2.23 10.54
N GLU A 36 12.64 -1.06 9.97
CA GLU A 36 13.45 0.00 10.55
C GLU A 36 12.60 1.17 11.04
N ASN A 37 13.13 1.96 11.99
CA ASN A 37 12.50 3.17 12.51
C ASN A 37 11.05 2.94 12.96
N VAL A 38 10.85 1.86 13.73
CA VAL A 38 9.53 1.35 14.07
C VAL A 38 8.95 2.09 15.27
N ARG A 39 7.72 2.58 15.13
CA ARG A 39 6.93 3.18 16.22
C ARG A 39 5.72 2.31 16.54
N SER A 40 5.42 2.15 17.83
CA SER A 40 4.20 1.47 18.30
C SER A 40 3.08 2.49 18.54
N PHE A 41 1.91 2.23 17.96
CA PHE A 41 0.69 3.02 18.14
C PHE A 41 -0.24 2.41 19.20
N GLY A 42 0.17 1.31 19.84
CA GLY A 42 -0.67 0.63 20.81
C GLY A 42 -1.86 -0.06 20.15
N THR A 43 -2.89 -0.35 20.94
CA THR A 43 -4.07 -1.14 20.53
C THR A 43 -5.17 -0.29 19.89
N GLU A 44 -5.22 1.01 20.17
CA GLU A 44 -6.12 1.99 19.55
C GLU A 44 -7.63 1.60 19.61
N GLY A 45 -8.06 0.92 20.68
CA GLY A 45 -9.45 0.50 20.86
C GLY A 45 -9.81 -0.83 20.21
N ARG A 46 -8.85 -1.53 19.56
CA ARG A 46 -9.08 -2.85 18.95
C ARG A 46 -9.43 -3.94 19.97
N ARG A 47 -9.17 -3.70 21.26
CA ARG A 47 -9.49 -4.64 22.36
C ARG A 47 -10.78 -4.27 23.11
N ASN A 48 -11.59 -3.35 22.57
CA ASN A 48 -12.85 -2.91 23.19
C ASN A 48 -12.67 -2.40 24.64
N GLY A 49 -11.54 -1.78 24.97
CA GLY A 49 -11.26 -1.23 26.29
C GLY A 49 -10.68 -2.23 27.30
N VAL A 50 -10.38 -3.47 26.91
CA VAL A 50 -9.74 -4.47 27.78
C VAL A 50 -8.23 -4.50 27.53
N ASP A 51 -7.44 -4.32 28.58
CA ASP A 51 -5.96 -4.35 28.53
C ASP A 51 -5.37 -3.50 27.39
N GLU A 52 -5.88 -2.28 27.21
CA GLU A 52 -5.42 -1.38 26.16
C GLU A 52 -3.96 -0.95 26.41
N VAL A 53 -3.17 -0.97 25.34
CA VAL A 53 -1.78 -0.49 25.33
C VAL A 53 -1.76 0.89 24.67
N PRO A 54 -1.27 1.94 25.35
CA PRO A 54 -1.17 3.26 24.74
C PRO A 54 -0.07 3.31 23.66
N PRO A 55 -0.12 4.31 22.75
CA PRO A 55 0.98 4.59 21.84
C PRO A 55 2.29 4.83 22.58
N MET A 56 3.39 4.36 22.01
CA MET A 56 4.74 4.65 22.51
C MET A 56 5.42 5.70 21.63
N GLU A 57 6.09 6.66 22.25
CA GLU A 57 6.91 7.65 21.54
C GLU A 57 8.29 7.13 21.17
N ALA A 58 8.72 6.02 21.80
CA ALA A 58 9.99 5.38 21.49
C ALA A 58 10.00 4.83 20.05
N ILE A 59 11.07 5.14 19.33
CA ILE A 59 11.37 4.58 18.02
C ILE A 59 12.37 3.46 18.21
N TYR A 60 12.03 2.27 17.74
CA TYR A 60 12.92 1.12 17.70
C TYR A 60 13.65 1.12 16.36
N GLU A 61 14.97 1.12 16.40
CA GLU A 61 15.79 1.21 15.19
C GLU A 61 15.55 0.01 14.26
N TYR A 62 15.40 -1.19 14.82
CA TYR A 62 15.21 -2.42 14.05
C TYR A 62 14.34 -3.43 14.80
N ILE A 63 13.30 -3.96 14.15
CA ILE A 63 12.44 -5.03 14.68
C ILE A 63 12.21 -6.10 13.61
N VAL A 64 12.34 -7.37 13.99
CA VAL A 64 11.96 -8.53 13.16
C VAL A 64 10.66 -9.14 13.66
N PHE A 65 9.67 -9.20 12.79
CA PHE A 65 8.39 -9.85 13.01
C PHE A 65 8.38 -11.24 12.36
N ARG A 66 7.91 -12.24 13.09
CA ARG A 66 7.54 -13.53 12.50
C ARG A 66 6.16 -13.37 11.86
N GLY A 67 6.01 -13.86 10.64
CA GLY A 67 4.72 -13.88 9.93
C GLY A 67 3.62 -14.59 10.72
N SER A 68 3.99 -15.55 11.59
CA SER A 68 3.06 -16.19 12.51
C SER A 68 2.42 -15.24 13.52
N ASP A 69 3.07 -14.12 13.82
CA ASP A 69 2.62 -13.15 14.84
C ASP A 69 2.05 -11.88 14.20
N VAL A 70 1.98 -11.84 12.87
CA VAL A 70 1.36 -10.77 12.08
C VAL A 70 -0.10 -11.13 11.84
N LYS A 71 -0.99 -10.17 12.12
CA LYS A 71 -2.43 -10.27 11.83
C LYS A 71 -2.76 -9.57 10.52
N GLU A 72 -2.21 -8.38 10.32
CA GLU A 72 -2.46 -7.56 9.14
C GLU A 72 -1.18 -6.80 8.77
N LEU A 73 -0.95 -6.65 7.47
CA LEU A 73 0.14 -5.85 6.92
C LEU A 73 -0.43 -5.01 5.77
N SER A 74 -0.23 -3.70 5.86
CA SER A 74 -0.61 -2.74 4.82
C SER A 74 0.60 -1.89 4.46
N ILE A 75 0.79 -1.65 3.18
CA ILE A 75 1.80 -0.71 2.69
C ILE A 75 1.14 0.66 2.68
N GLU A 76 1.71 1.61 3.40
CA GLU A 76 1.31 3.00 3.25
C GLU A 76 1.91 3.46 1.92
N ASP A 77 1.04 3.73 0.93
CA ASP A 77 1.43 4.13 -0.42
C ASP A 77 2.69 5.00 -0.37
N ALA A 78 3.78 4.50 -1.00
CA ALA A 78 4.91 5.37 -1.32
C ALA A 78 4.34 6.60 -2.03
N PRO A 79 4.95 7.79 -1.92
CA PRO A 79 4.51 8.93 -2.70
C PRO A 79 4.48 8.45 -4.15
N LYS A 80 3.28 8.24 -4.71
CA LYS A 80 3.12 8.17 -6.15
C LYS A 80 3.77 9.45 -6.58
N GLU A 81 4.94 9.36 -7.24
CA GLU A 81 5.45 10.51 -7.97
C GLU A 81 4.23 11.07 -8.68
N PRO A 82 3.81 12.31 -8.39
CA PRO A 82 2.66 12.87 -9.06
C PRO A 82 3.00 12.73 -10.53
N GLN A 83 2.28 11.86 -11.24
CA GLN A 83 2.44 11.72 -12.67
C GLN A 83 2.41 13.16 -13.16
N PRO A 84 3.48 13.66 -13.80
CA PRO A 84 3.46 15.03 -14.28
C PRO A 84 2.17 15.15 -15.07
N PRO A 85 1.34 16.19 -14.82
CA PRO A 85 0.09 16.34 -15.53
C PRO A 85 0.38 16.15 -17.01
N PRO A 86 -0.44 15.38 -17.75
CA PRO A 86 -0.16 15.07 -19.14
C PRO A 86 0.19 16.40 -19.83
N PRO A 87 1.33 16.49 -20.54
CA PRO A 87 1.79 17.74 -21.09
C PRO A 87 0.64 18.34 -21.90
N GLN A 88 0.09 19.45 -21.40
CA GLN A 88 -0.96 20.18 -22.09
C GLN A 88 -0.31 20.79 -23.32
N VAL A 89 -0.58 20.17 -24.47
CA VAL A 89 -0.13 20.72 -25.74
C VAL A 89 -0.82 22.07 -25.92
N PRO A 90 -0.08 23.17 -26.14
CA PRO A 90 -0.70 24.46 -26.43
C PRO A 90 -1.57 24.34 -27.68
N ASN A 91 -2.73 25.00 -27.68
CA ASN A 91 -3.55 25.15 -28.90
C ASN A 91 -2.87 26.18 -29.82
N ASP A 92 -1.79 25.75 -30.47
CA ASP A 92 -1.02 26.56 -31.41
C ASP A 92 -1.28 26.06 -32.85
N PRO A 93 -1.79 26.90 -33.75
CA PRO A 93 -2.04 26.54 -35.15
C PRO A 93 -0.78 26.15 -35.95
N ALA A 94 0.42 26.35 -35.38
CA ALA A 94 1.68 25.87 -35.96
C ALA A 94 2.03 24.42 -35.58
N ILE A 95 1.34 23.78 -34.62
CA ILE A 95 1.61 22.39 -34.22
C ILE A 95 0.87 21.44 -35.16
N LEU A 96 1.62 20.73 -36.00
CA LEU A 96 1.09 19.81 -37.02
C LEU A 96 0.81 18.38 -36.49
N GLY A 97 1.16 18.07 -35.23
CA GLY A 97 0.84 16.80 -34.58
C GLY A 97 1.74 16.49 -33.38
N VAL A 98 1.22 15.72 -32.41
CA VAL A 98 1.96 15.30 -31.21
C VAL A 98 1.78 13.79 -31.05
N SER A 99 2.88 13.03 -31.06
CA SER A 99 2.87 11.60 -30.77
C SER A 99 3.00 11.36 -29.27
N GLN A 100 1.88 11.06 -28.60
CA GLN A 100 1.86 10.61 -27.21
C GLN A 100 1.92 9.07 -27.14
N PRO A 101 2.73 8.47 -26.25
CA PRO A 101 2.56 7.07 -25.89
C PRO A 101 1.31 6.94 -25.01
N VAL A 102 0.23 6.39 -25.55
CA VAL A 102 -0.96 6.02 -24.78
C VAL A 102 -0.67 4.75 -23.98
N SER A 103 -0.48 4.88 -22.67
CA SER A 103 -0.61 3.75 -21.74
C SER A 103 -2.09 3.36 -21.70
N GLN A 104 -2.49 2.38 -22.51
CA GLN A 104 -3.85 1.86 -22.54
C GLN A 104 -4.14 1.09 -21.24
N ALA A 105 -5.04 1.62 -20.41
CA ALA A 105 -5.76 0.81 -19.42
C ALA A 105 -6.95 0.13 -20.13
N PRO A 106 -7.17 -1.19 -19.97
CA PRO A 106 -8.32 -1.85 -20.57
C PRO A 106 -9.60 -1.46 -19.83
N SER A 107 -10.47 -0.69 -20.49
CA SER A 107 -11.85 -0.46 -20.06
C SER A 107 -12.70 -1.67 -20.45
N MET A 108 -13.10 -2.48 -19.47
CA MET A 108 -14.11 -3.52 -19.64
C MET A 108 -15.47 -2.86 -19.92
N HIS A 109 -15.89 -2.86 -21.18
CA HIS A 109 -17.26 -2.55 -21.59
C HIS A 109 -18.11 -3.80 -21.34
N TYR A 110 -19.10 -3.73 -20.44
CA TYR A 110 -20.17 -4.72 -20.38
C TYR A 110 -21.20 -4.35 -21.44
N ASP A 111 -21.28 -5.16 -22.49
CA ASP A 111 -22.33 -5.11 -23.51
C ASP A 111 -23.56 -5.81 -22.93
N GLU A 112 -24.60 -5.04 -22.61
CA GLU A 112 -25.87 -5.54 -22.09
C GLU A 112 -26.82 -5.78 -23.28
N ASN A 113 -26.59 -6.89 -24.00
CA ASN A 113 -27.47 -7.27 -25.10
C ASN A 113 -27.51 -8.79 -25.32
N THR A 114 -28.16 -9.50 -24.39
CA THR A 114 -28.74 -10.83 -24.63
C THR A 114 -29.75 -11.15 -23.54
N ASP A 115 -31.04 -10.96 -23.81
CA ASP A 115 -32.12 -11.79 -23.26
C ASP A 115 -33.09 -12.05 -24.41
N PHE A 116 -32.85 -13.10 -25.18
CA PHE A 116 -33.45 -14.44 -24.99
C PHE A 116 -34.96 -14.46 -25.19
N TYR A 117 -35.29 -14.80 -26.43
CA TYR A 117 -36.53 -15.38 -26.91
C TYR A 117 -37.01 -16.52 -26.00
N PHE A 118 -38.17 -16.37 -25.36
CA PHE A 118 -39.01 -17.47 -24.88
C PHE A 118 -40.50 -17.12 -25.05
N ASP A 119 -41.14 -17.94 -25.87
CA ASP A 119 -42.56 -18.10 -26.26
C ASP A 119 -43.26 -16.95 -27.02
#